data_AF-A0A0H5PX59-F1
#
_entry.id   AF-A0A0H5PX59-F1
#
_cell.length_a   1.000
_cell.length_b   1.000
_cell.length_c   1.000
_cell.angle_alpha   90.00
_cell.angle_beta   90.00
_cell.angle_gamma   90.00
#
_symmetry.space_group_name_H-M   'P 1'
#
loop_
_entity.id
_entity.type
_entity.pdbx_description
1 polymer ?
#
loop_
_entity_poly.entity_id
_entity_poly.type
_entity_poly.pdbx_seq_one_letter_code
_entity_poly.pdbx_strand_id
1 'polypeptide(L)'
;MNMPNVLIESIKKGGLFMRALYLLICTMFCINAMAQQANFEALNSSEKEKHLISLSNDIIKLLGPGYYREVTPTITEEKFESSDKRSEISRNIGRTYYEVTYGYDNSKESLDFPFSAKVSIWKDTGEPFEVIFGNGYGRNFFFITYDEVLKRKVIMEPVPYQQIKSQKTKIINETPIK
;
A
#
# COMPACT_ATOMS: atom_id res chain seq x y z
N MET A 1 30.39 -7.55 -52.24
CA MET A 1 30.51 -6.13 -51.86
C MET A 1 30.95 -6.11 -50.39
N ASN A 2 32.23 -5.86 -50.12
CA ASN A 2 32.79 -5.93 -48.77
C ASN A 2 32.49 -4.63 -48.03
N MET A 3 31.83 -4.70 -46.88
CA MET A 3 31.59 -3.54 -46.03
C MET A 3 32.94 -3.05 -45.47
N PRO A 4 33.26 -1.75 -45.55
CA PRO A 4 34.56 -1.25 -45.12
C PRO A 4 34.74 -1.42 -43.60
N ASN A 5 35.94 -1.84 -43.16
CA ASN A 5 36.27 -2.12 -41.76
C ASN A 5 35.87 -0.99 -40.79
N VAL A 6 35.91 0.27 -41.25
CA VAL A 6 35.52 1.46 -40.48
C VAL A 6 34.05 1.42 -40.08
N LEU A 7 33.16 0.91 -40.95
CA LEU A 7 31.73 0.81 -40.66
C LEU A 7 31.47 -0.26 -39.59
N ILE A 8 32.20 -1.38 -39.65
CA ILE A 8 32.08 -2.51 -38.70
C ILE A 8 32.55 -2.09 -37.31
N GLU A 9 33.64 -1.33 -37.20
CA GLU A 9 34.11 -0.78 -35.92
C GLU A 9 33.14 0.24 -35.32
N SER A 10 32.53 1.08 -36.15
CA SER A 10 31.53 2.06 -35.71
C SER A 10 30.28 1.39 -35.13
N ILE A 11 29.77 0.34 -35.80
CA ILE A 11 28.63 -0.46 -35.33
C ILE A 11 28.95 -1.19 -34.02
N LYS A 12 30.16 -1.77 -33.89
CA LYS A 12 30.61 -2.42 -32.64
C LYS A 12 30.72 -1.43 -31.48
N LYS A 13 31.27 -0.23 -31.71
CA LYS A 13 31.34 0.85 -30.71
C LYS A 13 29.95 1.32 -30.29
N GLY A 14 29.01 1.48 -31.24
CA GLY A 14 27.62 1.83 -30.95
C GLY A 14 26.90 0.78 -30.10
N GLY A 15 27.08 -0.52 -30.41
CA GLY A 15 26.53 -1.61 -29.62
C GLY A 15 27.13 -1.70 -28.21
N LEU A 16 28.44 -1.46 -28.08
CA LEU A 16 29.12 -1.40 -26.78
C LEU A 16 28.63 -0.21 -25.94
N PHE A 17 28.45 0.95 -26.56
CA PHE A 17 27.92 2.16 -25.92
C PHE A 17 26.47 1.97 -25.44
N MET A 18 25.59 1.39 -26.26
CA MET A 18 24.21 1.10 -25.88
C MET A 18 24.11 0.09 -24.72
N ARG A 19 24.99 -0.93 -24.70
CA ARG A 19 25.07 -1.87 -23.58
C ARG A 19 25.56 -1.20 -22.29
N ALA A 20 26.58 -0.35 -22.39
CA ALA A 20 27.08 0.42 -21.25
C ALA A 20 26.02 1.39 -20.71
N LEU A 21 25.26 2.05 -21.60
CA LEU A 21 24.17 2.94 -21.23
C LEU A 21 23.02 2.19 -20.54
N TYR A 22 22.64 1.02 -21.06
CA TYR A 22 21.62 0.17 -20.43
C TYR A 22 22.05 -0.29 -19.02
N LEU A 23 23.31 -0.73 -18.86
CA LEU A 23 23.85 -1.11 -17.56
C LEU A 23 23.88 0.08 -16.58
N LEU A 24 24.27 1.27 -17.06
CA LEU A 24 24.26 2.49 -16.25
C LEU A 24 22.84 2.81 -15.74
N ILE A 25 21.83 2.75 -16.62
CA ILE A 25 20.42 3.00 -16.26
C ILE A 25 19.95 1.95 -15.24
N CYS A 26 20.26 0.67 -15.43
CA CYS A 26 19.94 -0.37 -14.45
C CYS A 26 20.59 -0.11 -13.09
N THR A 27 21.86 0.29 -13.06
CA THR A 27 22.55 0.58 -11.79
C THR A 27 21.96 1.80 -11.06
N MET A 28 21.58 2.87 -11.76
CA MET A 28 20.93 4.01 -11.14
C MET A 28 19.54 3.66 -10.58
N PHE A 29 18.81 2.75 -11.23
CA PHE A 29 17.53 2.24 -10.70
C PHE A 29 17.73 1.42 -9.43
N CYS A 30 18.74 0.54 -9.39
CA CYS A 30 19.08 -0.24 -8.20
C CYS A 30 19.48 0.64 -7.01
N ILE A 31 20.25 1.71 -7.23
CA ILE A 31 20.70 2.62 -6.16
C ILE A 31 19.50 3.35 -5.51
N ASN A 32 18.53 3.81 -6.31
CA ASN A 32 17.37 4.53 -5.78
C ASN A 32 16.45 3.62 -4.93
N ALA A 33 16.21 2.38 -5.37
CA ALA A 33 15.43 1.40 -4.60
C ALA A 33 16.12 1.04 -3.27
N MET A 34 17.44 0.84 -3.29
CA MET A 34 18.21 0.59 -2.07
C MET A 34 18.23 1.80 -1.13
N ALA A 35 18.23 3.03 -1.64
CA ALA A 35 18.24 4.24 -0.82
C ALA A 35 16.93 4.44 -0.04
N GLN A 36 15.77 4.10 -0.63
CA GLN A 36 14.49 4.15 0.08
C GLN A 36 14.42 3.11 1.21
N GLN A 37 14.83 1.86 0.93
CA GLN A 37 14.86 0.78 1.93
C GLN A 37 15.86 1.04 3.07
N ALA A 38 17.08 1.50 2.72
CA ALA A 38 18.11 1.82 3.71
C ALA A 38 17.68 2.94 4.67
N ASN A 39 16.77 3.82 4.24
CA ASN A 39 16.30 4.93 5.08
C ASN A 39 15.35 4.44 6.18
N PHE A 40 14.38 3.56 5.86
CA PHE A 40 13.41 3.11 6.87
C PHE A 40 14.02 2.22 7.94
N GLU A 41 14.84 1.24 7.58
CA GLU A 41 15.44 0.32 8.57
C GLU A 41 16.35 1.07 9.56
N ALA A 42 17.05 2.11 9.10
CA ALA A 42 17.96 2.92 9.88
C ALA A 42 17.26 3.85 10.89
N LEU A 43 15.96 4.10 10.74
CA LEU A 43 15.19 4.93 11.66
C LEU A 43 15.15 4.32 13.07
N ASN A 44 15.23 5.17 14.09
CA ASN A 44 14.95 4.75 15.45
C ASN A 44 13.44 4.50 15.65
N SER A 45 13.05 3.88 16.76
CA SER A 45 11.66 3.48 17.00
C SER A 45 10.67 4.66 16.95
N SER A 46 11.04 5.84 17.46
CA SER A 46 10.17 7.02 17.43
C SER A 46 10.00 7.58 16.02
N GLU A 47 11.07 7.56 15.21
CA GLU A 47 11.01 7.98 13.81
C GLU A 47 10.21 7.00 12.97
N LYS A 48 10.35 5.68 13.20
CA LYS A 48 9.53 4.65 12.55
C LYS A 48 8.06 4.85 12.85
N GLU A 49 7.69 5.03 14.12
CA GLU A 49 6.30 5.28 14.51
C GLU A 49 5.73 6.53 13.81
N LYS A 50 6.46 7.65 13.82
CA LYS A 50 6.04 8.87 13.12
C LYS A 50 5.85 8.64 11.61
N HIS A 51 6.77 7.91 10.98
CA HIS A 51 6.69 7.57 9.57
C HIS A 51 5.44 6.72 9.27
N LEU A 52 5.22 5.66 10.05
CA LEU A 52 4.07 4.75 9.91
C LEU A 52 2.74 5.50 10.03
N ILE A 53 2.61 6.37 11.04
CA ILE A 53 1.40 7.18 11.26
C ILE A 53 1.20 8.20 10.13
N SER A 54 2.24 8.92 9.72
CA SER A 54 2.15 9.92 8.65
C SER A 54 1.74 9.26 7.34
N LEU A 55 2.43 8.20 6.93
CA LEU A 55 2.14 7.47 5.70
C LEU A 55 0.72 6.90 5.70
N SER A 56 0.30 6.29 6.82
CA SER A 56 -1.05 5.75 6.96
C SER A 56 -2.12 6.84 6.85
N ASN A 57 -1.91 7.99 7.48
CA ASN A 57 -2.81 9.14 7.38
C ASN A 57 -2.95 9.63 5.92
N ASP A 58 -1.84 9.72 5.20
CA ASP A 58 -1.84 10.17 3.79
C ASP A 58 -2.59 9.19 2.89
N ILE A 59 -2.35 7.89 3.07
CA ILE A 59 -3.05 6.81 2.35
C ILE A 59 -4.56 6.87 2.61
N ILE A 60 -4.96 7.00 3.87
CA ILE A 60 -6.39 7.03 4.25
C ILE A 60 -7.06 8.28 3.67
N LYS A 61 -6.43 9.46 3.79
CA LYS A 61 -6.98 10.71 3.23
C LYS A 61 -7.12 10.65 1.71
N LEU A 62 -6.19 9.98 1.04
CA LEU A 62 -6.23 9.82 -0.42
C LEU A 62 -7.28 8.81 -0.87
N LEU A 63 -7.31 7.63 -0.24
CA LEU A 63 -8.04 6.47 -0.75
C LEU A 63 -9.38 6.20 -0.06
N GLY A 64 -9.65 6.83 1.09
CA GLY A 64 -10.89 6.66 1.83
C GLY A 64 -11.07 7.78 2.87
N PRO A 65 -11.17 9.06 2.44
CA PRO A 65 -11.15 10.21 3.33
C PRO A 65 -12.27 10.18 4.38
N GLY A 66 -13.43 9.58 4.08
CA GLY A 66 -14.51 9.45 5.06
C GLY A 66 -14.22 8.48 6.21
N TYR A 67 -13.16 7.66 6.10
CA TYR A 67 -12.67 6.78 7.16
C TYR A 67 -11.55 7.41 7.99
N TYR A 68 -11.05 8.59 7.63
CA TYR A 68 -10.03 9.27 8.42
C TYR A 68 -10.56 9.68 9.80
N ARG A 69 -9.81 9.36 10.85
CA ARG A 69 -10.11 9.76 12.23
C ARG A 69 -8.85 10.37 12.83
N GLU A 70 -8.99 11.53 13.47
CA GLU A 70 -7.90 12.15 14.23
C GLU A 70 -7.79 11.47 15.61
N VAL A 71 -7.23 10.26 15.59
CA VAL A 71 -7.03 9.41 16.76
C VAL A 71 -5.63 8.84 16.72
N THR A 72 -5.08 8.50 17.89
CA THR A 72 -3.84 7.73 17.96
C THR A 72 -4.13 6.30 17.50
N PRO A 73 -3.48 5.80 16.42
CA PRO A 73 -3.68 4.43 15.98
C PRO A 73 -2.94 3.44 16.90
N THR A 74 -3.30 2.18 16.81
CA THR A 74 -2.52 1.06 17.35
C THR A 74 -1.58 0.53 16.27
N ILE A 75 -0.34 0.22 16.64
CA ILE A 75 0.65 -0.36 15.73
C ILE A 75 1.05 -1.73 16.27
N THR A 76 0.86 -2.79 15.47
CA THR A 76 1.34 -4.15 15.77
C THR A 76 2.28 -4.66 14.70
N GLU A 77 3.07 -5.68 15.04
CA GLU A 77 3.95 -6.37 14.09
C GLU A 77 3.38 -7.75 13.79
N GLU A 78 3.18 -8.04 12.51
CA GLU A 78 2.51 -9.24 12.03
C GLU A 78 3.36 -9.95 10.96
N LYS A 79 3.02 -11.20 10.66
CA LYS A 79 3.59 -11.94 9.52
C LYS A 79 2.56 -12.07 8.40
N PHE A 80 2.99 -11.83 7.17
CA PHE A 80 2.12 -11.92 6.02
C PHE A 80 1.80 -13.37 5.69
N GLU A 81 0.51 -13.68 5.68
CA GLU A 81 -0.03 -14.99 5.32
C GLU A 81 -1.04 -14.83 4.18
N SER A 82 -1.01 -15.74 3.20
CA SER A 82 -1.96 -15.76 2.11
C SER A 82 -2.03 -17.13 1.47
N SER A 83 -3.22 -17.51 0.99
CA SER A 83 -3.42 -18.68 0.13
C SER A 83 -3.30 -18.35 -1.36
N ASP A 84 -3.17 -17.06 -1.72
CA ASP A 84 -3.07 -16.60 -3.10
C ASP A 84 -1.74 -17.03 -3.74
N LYS A 85 -1.83 -17.65 -4.92
CA LYS A 85 -0.69 -18.24 -5.63
C LYS A 85 -0.02 -17.26 -6.60
N ARG A 86 -0.60 -16.08 -6.87
CA ARG A 86 0.00 -15.07 -7.75
C ARG A 86 1.36 -14.65 -7.21
N SER A 87 2.37 -14.59 -8.09
CA SER A 87 3.77 -14.46 -7.69
C SER A 87 4.07 -13.20 -6.89
N GLU A 88 3.37 -12.11 -7.19
CA GLU A 88 3.47 -10.80 -6.57
C GLU A 88 3.07 -10.84 -5.10
N ILE A 89 2.15 -11.74 -4.74
CA ILE A 89 1.63 -11.95 -3.38
C ILE A 89 2.41 -13.08 -2.69
N SER A 90 2.48 -14.26 -3.32
CA SER A 90 3.03 -15.47 -2.68
C SER A 90 4.50 -15.34 -2.30
N ARG A 91 5.29 -14.53 -3.02
CA ARG A 91 6.68 -14.22 -2.67
C ARG A 91 6.86 -13.51 -1.32
N ASN A 92 5.80 -12.87 -0.81
CA ASN A 92 5.84 -12.13 0.45
C ASN A 92 5.39 -12.98 1.65
N ILE A 93 4.96 -14.23 1.45
CA ILE A 93 4.53 -15.10 2.56
C ILE A 93 5.65 -15.25 3.58
N GLY A 94 5.33 -14.99 4.85
CA GLY A 94 6.28 -14.99 5.96
C GLY A 94 7.04 -13.67 6.18
N ARG A 95 6.92 -12.70 5.26
CA ARG A 95 7.50 -11.36 5.42
C ARG A 95 6.78 -10.61 6.54
N THR A 96 7.54 -9.94 7.39
CA THR A 96 7.00 -9.20 8.53
C THR A 96 6.55 -7.80 8.11
N TYR A 97 5.49 -7.31 8.72
CA TYR A 97 4.96 -5.98 8.47
C TYR A 97 4.42 -5.33 9.74
N TYR A 98 4.27 -4.01 9.70
CA TYR A 98 3.54 -3.23 10.68
C TYR A 98 2.09 -3.07 10.23
N GLU A 99 1.15 -3.37 11.12
CA GLU A 99 -0.27 -3.08 10.97
C GLU A 99 -0.60 -1.81 11.76
N VAL A 100 -1.03 -0.75 11.07
CA VAL A 100 -1.47 0.51 11.67
C VAL A 100 -3.00 0.58 11.64
N THR A 101 -3.62 0.41 12.80
CA THR A 101 -5.08 0.28 12.95
C THR A 101 -5.68 1.51 13.63
N TYR A 102 -6.63 2.14 12.95
CA TYR A 102 -7.37 3.31 13.42
C TYR A 102 -8.76 2.87 13.92
N GLY A 103 -9.02 3.09 15.20
CA GLY A 103 -10.34 2.83 15.78
C GLY A 103 -11.41 3.82 15.32
N TYR A 104 -12.62 3.62 15.82
CA TYR A 104 -13.70 4.61 15.75
C TYR A 104 -14.57 4.52 17.00
N ASP A 105 -15.40 5.55 17.20
CA ASP A 105 -16.39 5.58 18.26
C ASP A 105 -17.64 4.80 17.82
N ASN A 106 -17.74 3.57 18.29
CA ASN A 106 -18.82 2.63 18.00
C ASN A 106 -20.18 3.04 18.59
N SER A 107 -20.26 4.14 19.36
CA SER A 107 -21.53 4.78 19.71
C SER A 107 -22.06 5.75 18.64
N LYS A 108 -21.21 6.18 17.69
CA LYS A 108 -21.54 7.20 16.67
C LYS A 108 -21.68 6.64 15.27
N GLU A 109 -21.01 5.53 14.99
CA GLU A 109 -21.04 4.88 13.69
C GLU A 109 -20.95 3.36 13.86
N SER A 110 -21.29 2.63 12.79
CA SER A 110 -21.19 1.18 12.75
C SER A 110 -20.63 0.76 11.40
N LEU A 111 -19.53 0.03 11.43
CA LEU A 111 -18.77 -0.42 10.26
C LEU A 111 -18.65 -1.95 10.29
N ASP A 112 -18.47 -2.57 9.14
CA ASP A 112 -18.35 -4.03 9.00
C ASP A 112 -17.16 -4.61 9.78
N PHE A 113 -16.10 -3.80 9.96
CA PHE A 113 -14.94 -4.13 10.76
C PHE A 113 -14.87 -3.29 12.05
N PRO A 114 -14.15 -3.77 13.09
CA PRO A 114 -13.99 -3.06 14.37
C PRO A 114 -12.96 -1.92 14.31
N PHE A 115 -12.69 -1.38 13.12
CA PHE A 115 -11.77 -0.26 12.87
C PHE A 115 -12.32 0.61 11.74
N SER A 116 -11.90 1.87 11.70
CA SER A 116 -12.23 2.79 10.60
C SER A 116 -11.32 2.57 9.41
N ALA A 117 -10.03 2.35 9.67
CA ALA A 117 -9.04 2.00 8.65
C ALA A 117 -7.91 1.17 9.25
N LYS A 118 -7.28 0.38 8.40
CA LYS A 118 -6.11 -0.44 8.69
C LYS A 118 -5.14 -0.35 7.52
N VAL A 119 -3.89 -0.01 7.78
CA VAL A 119 -2.83 0.11 6.77
C VAL A 119 -1.70 -0.85 7.10
N SER A 120 -1.30 -1.65 6.13
CA SER A 120 -0.24 -2.65 6.27
C SER A 120 1.02 -2.19 5.55
N ILE A 121 2.13 -2.08 6.30
CA ILE A 121 3.39 -1.47 5.85
C ILE A 121 4.53 -2.44 6.11
N TRP A 122 5.31 -2.77 5.07
CA TRP A 122 6.42 -3.71 5.21
C TRP A 122 7.47 -3.23 6.21
N LYS A 123 7.90 -4.13 7.11
CA LYS A 123 8.83 -3.78 8.20
C LYS A 123 10.25 -3.45 7.70
N ASP A 124 10.68 -4.10 6.63
CA ASP A 124 12.00 -3.95 6.01
C ASP A 124 12.08 -2.76 5.06
N THR A 125 11.00 -2.37 4.36
CA THR A 125 11.05 -1.26 3.39
C THR A 125 10.33 0.01 3.84
N GLY A 126 9.39 -0.07 4.79
CA GLY A 126 8.51 1.04 5.13
C GLY A 126 7.47 1.34 4.04
N GLU A 127 7.38 0.51 3.00
CA GLU A 127 6.41 0.70 1.91
C GLU A 127 5.06 0.10 2.27
N PRO A 128 3.94 0.77 1.92
CA PRO A 128 2.61 0.22 2.14
C PRO A 128 2.31 -0.88 1.10
N PHE A 129 1.63 -1.94 1.53
CA PHE A 129 1.14 -2.97 0.60
C PHE A 129 -0.38 -3.16 0.63
N GLU A 130 -1.07 -2.61 1.63
CA GLU A 130 -2.52 -2.70 1.72
C GLU A 130 -3.11 -1.58 2.57
N VAL A 131 -4.32 -1.17 2.21
CA VAL A 131 -5.25 -0.46 3.10
C VAL A 131 -6.63 -1.13 3.03
N ILE A 132 -7.22 -1.36 4.20
CA ILE A 132 -8.60 -1.85 4.36
C ILE A 132 -9.37 -0.82 5.18
N PHE A 133 -10.56 -0.44 4.71
CA PHE A 133 -11.47 0.47 5.40
C PHE A 133 -12.55 -0.30 6.15
N GLY A 134 -13.21 0.38 7.09
CA GLY A 134 -14.16 -0.26 7.99
C GLY A 134 -15.37 -0.90 7.31
N ASN A 135 -15.71 -0.52 6.07
CA ASN A 135 -16.74 -1.21 5.26
C ASN A 135 -16.25 -2.49 4.55
N GLY A 136 -15.01 -2.91 4.82
CA GLY A 136 -14.40 -4.09 4.22
C GLY A 136 -13.85 -3.93 2.81
N TYR A 137 -13.96 -2.75 2.21
CA TYR A 137 -13.31 -2.46 0.95
C TYR A 137 -11.92 -1.87 1.18
N GLY A 138 -11.06 -2.00 0.18
CA GLY A 138 -9.68 -1.58 0.30
C GLY A 138 -8.95 -1.57 -1.03
N ARG A 139 -7.63 -1.45 -0.92
CA ARG A 139 -6.68 -1.49 -2.03
C ARG A 139 -5.43 -2.21 -1.56
N ASN A 140 -4.90 -3.08 -2.41
CA ASN A 140 -3.56 -3.62 -2.24
C ASN A 140 -2.61 -3.03 -3.28
N PHE A 141 -1.32 -3.03 -2.95
CA PHE A 141 -0.26 -2.47 -3.78
C PHE A 141 0.71 -3.55 -4.28
N PHE A 142 0.27 -4.81 -4.34
CA PHE A 142 1.09 -5.94 -4.84
C PHE A 142 1.35 -5.85 -6.35
N PHE A 143 0.38 -5.35 -7.12
CA PHE A 143 0.43 -5.29 -8.58
C PHE A 143 0.72 -3.89 -9.13
N ILE A 144 0.33 -2.84 -8.40
CA ILE A 144 0.60 -1.44 -8.70
C ILE A 144 1.07 -0.83 -7.38
N THR A 145 2.31 -0.32 -7.34
CA THR A 145 2.87 0.23 -6.11
C THR A 145 2.16 1.52 -5.70
N TYR A 146 2.25 1.88 -4.42
CA TYR A 146 1.69 3.15 -3.94
C TYR A 146 2.31 4.37 -4.65
N ASP A 147 3.61 4.36 -4.92
CA ASP A 147 4.27 5.39 -5.72
C ASP A 147 3.70 5.50 -7.13
N GLU A 148 3.37 4.38 -7.77
CA GLU A 148 2.70 4.41 -9.07
C GLU A 148 1.28 4.96 -8.98
N VAL A 149 0.54 4.64 -7.91
CA VAL A 149 -0.77 5.25 -7.62
C VAL A 149 -0.64 6.78 -7.55
N LEU A 150 0.36 7.29 -6.81
CA LEU A 150 0.61 8.74 -6.69
C LEU A 150 1.01 9.38 -8.04
N LYS A 151 1.92 8.74 -8.78
CA LYS A 151 2.45 9.27 -10.06
C LYS A 151 1.40 9.33 -11.16
N ARG A 152 0.54 8.31 -11.24
CA ARG A 152 -0.42 8.20 -12.35
C ARG A 152 -1.50 9.29 -12.29
N LYS A 153 -1.65 10.02 -11.16
CA LYS A 153 -2.75 10.99 -10.93
C LYS A 153 -4.11 10.45 -11.40
N VAL A 154 -4.28 9.12 -11.36
CA VAL A 154 -5.49 8.50 -11.87
C VAL A 154 -6.60 8.97 -10.98
N ILE A 155 -7.74 9.27 -11.60
CA ILE A 155 -9.04 9.52 -10.98
C ILE A 155 -9.42 8.23 -10.24
N MET A 156 -8.73 7.96 -9.13
CA MET A 156 -9.07 6.87 -8.25
C MET A 156 -10.17 7.41 -7.38
N GLU A 157 -11.38 6.97 -7.66
CA GLU A 157 -12.48 7.24 -6.75
C GLU A 157 -12.11 6.68 -5.38
N PRO A 158 -12.10 7.52 -4.34
CA PRO A 158 -11.88 7.05 -2.99
C PRO A 158 -12.96 6.04 -2.63
N VAL A 159 -12.62 5.09 -1.76
CA VAL A 159 -13.59 4.17 -1.19
C VAL A 159 -14.65 5.01 -0.46
N PRO A 160 -15.93 4.93 -0.90
CA PRO A 160 -16.98 5.75 -0.32
C PRO A 160 -17.22 5.31 1.12
N TYR A 161 -17.46 6.28 1.99
CA TYR A 161 -17.83 6.00 3.36
C TYR A 161 -19.21 5.36 3.42
N GLN A 162 -19.28 4.20 4.06
CA GLN A 162 -20.49 3.42 4.24
C GLN A 162 -20.53 2.84 5.65
N GLN A 163 -21.64 3.08 6.34
CA GLN A 163 -22.01 2.40 7.58
C GLN A 163 -22.85 1.15 7.27
N ILE A 164 -22.84 0.20 8.20
CA ILE A 164 -23.79 -0.91 8.19
C ILE A 164 -25.20 -0.31 8.17
N LYS A 165 -26.01 -0.67 7.17
CA LYS A 165 -27.43 -0.30 7.18
C LYS A 165 -28.04 -0.95 8.41
N SER A 166 -28.48 -0.14 9.37
CA SER A 166 -29.20 -0.71 10.51
C SER A 166 -30.39 -1.49 9.96
N GLN A 167 -30.45 -2.79 10.25
CA GLN A 167 -31.71 -3.48 10.21
C GLN A 167 -32.55 -2.80 11.29
N LYS A 168 -33.32 -1.76 10.93
CA LYS A 168 -34.50 -1.39 11.69
C LYS A 168 -35.43 -2.59 11.59
N THR A 169 -35.22 -3.58 12.44
CA THR A 169 -36.24 -4.56 12.77
C THR A 169 -37.41 -3.72 13.27
N LYS A 170 -38.41 -3.50 12.40
CA LYS A 170 -39.78 -3.27 12.83
C LYS A 170 -40.15 -4.54 13.60
N ILE A 171 -39.79 -4.60 14.88
CA ILE A 171 -40.55 -5.41 15.83
C ILE A 171 -41.86 -4.65 15.91
N ILE A 172 -42.78 -4.99 15.01
CA ILE A 172 -44.18 -4.64 15.16
C ILE A 172 -44.57 -5.38 16.43
N ASN A 173 -44.73 -4.63 17.52
CA ASN A 173 -45.37 -5.13 18.72
C ASN A 173 -46.77 -5.60 18.30
N GLU A 174 -46.90 -6.89 17.97
CA GLU A 174 -48.18 -7.56 17.93
C GLU A 174 -48.71 -7.52 19.36
N THR A 175 -49.56 -6.53 19.60
CA THR A 175 -50.37 -6.46 20.80
C THR A 175 -51.37 -7.60 20.69
N PRO A 176 -51.49 -8.53 21.66
CA PRO A 176 -52.52 -9.55 21.60
C PRO A 176 -53.88 -8.84 21.72
N ILE A 177 -54.72 -9.00 20.71
CA ILE A 177 -56.14 -8.66 20.83
C ILE A 177 -56.75 -9.68 21.80
N LYS A 178 -57.47 -9.14 22.78
CA LYS A 178 -58.14 -9.83 23.89
C LYS A 178 -58.85 -11.13 23.50
#